data_AF-A0A4Q6F1X5-F1
#
_entry.id   AF-A0A4Q6F1X5-F1
#
_cell.length_a   1.000
_cell.length_b   1.000
_cell.length_c   1.000
_cell.angle_alpha   90.00
_cell.angle_beta   90.00
_cell.angle_gamma   90.00
#
_symmetry.space_group_name_H-M   'P 1'
#
loop_
_entity.id
_entity.type
_entity.pdbx_description
1 polymer ?
#
loop_
_entity_poly.entity_id
_entity_poly.type
_entity_poly.pdbx_seq_one_letter_code
_entity_poly.pdbx_strand_id
1 'polypeptide(L)' 'MRTTGSDGITNLYGIKAMSLEKCIEWIDDDEWIEVTPKSIRLRKKILAANSRSVRKADRV' A
#
# COMPACT_ATOMS: atom_id res chain seq x y z
N MET A 1 21.66 -9.06 4.08
CA MET A 1 23.09 -8.76 3.89
C MET A 1 23.52 -7.93 5.09
N ARG A 2 24.42 -8.44 5.95
CA ARG A 2 25.00 -7.66 7.04
C ARG A 2 26.52 -7.77 6.90
N THR A 3 27.14 -6.68 6.45
CA THR A 3 28.59 -6.54 6.33
C THR A 3 29.06 -5.65 7.48
N THR A 4 30.22 -5.98 8.05
CA THR A 4 30.89 -5.26 9.15
C THR A 4 30.96 -3.76 8.84
N GLY A 5 30.10 -2.95 9.47
CA GLY A 5 30.06 -1.48 9.28
C GLY A 5 28.67 -0.86 9.13
N SER A 6 27.58 -1.63 9.16
CA SER A 6 26.22 -1.12 8.97
C SER A 6 25.45 -0.85 10.28
N ASP A 7 26.03 -0.08 11.22
CA ASP A 7 25.30 0.37 12.42
C ASP A 7 24.84 1.83 12.20
N GLY A 8 23.96 2.03 11.22
CA GLY A 8 23.28 3.29 10.99
C GLY A 8 21.93 3.31 11.70
N ILE A 9 21.69 4.31 12.54
CA ILE A 9 20.35 4.57 13.11
C ILE A 9 19.42 4.95 11.95
N THR A 10 18.46 4.09 11.64
CA THR A 10 17.48 4.36 10.58
C THR A 10 16.39 5.27 11.14
N ASN A 11 16.32 6.51 10.65
CA ASN A 11 15.25 7.44 11.01
C ASN A 11 14.02 7.18 10.13
N LEU A 12 12.89 6.87 10.75
CA LEU A 12 11.62 6.63 10.07
C LEU A 12 10.81 7.91 10.07
N TYR A 13 10.46 8.39 8.88
CA TYR A 13 9.50 9.50 8.75
C TYR A 13 8.11 9.06 9.22
N GLY A 14 7.34 10.00 9.75
CA GLY A 14 5.99 9.74 10.29
C GLY A 14 5.02 9.18 9.25
N ILE A 15 3.99 8.47 9.74
CA ILE A 15 2.95 7.88 8.90
C ILE A 15 2.02 9.00 8.40
N LYS A 16 1.70 8.98 7.10
CA LYS A 16 0.68 9.86 6.53
C LYS A 16 -0.70 9.37 6.98
N ALA A 17 -1.41 10.19 7.76
CA ALA A 17 -2.80 9.90 8.11
C ALA A 17 -3.66 9.88 6.83
N MET A 18 -4.40 8.78 6.63
CA MET A 18 -5.37 8.63 5.54
C MET A 18 -6.77 8.48 6.15
N SER A 19 -7.63 9.46 5.93
CA SER A 19 -9.06 9.38 6.26
C SER A 19 -9.81 8.54 5.22
N LEU A 20 -11.06 8.20 5.50
CA LEU A 20 -11.88 7.42 4.57
C LEU A 20 -12.06 8.14 3.23
N GLU A 21 -12.34 9.44 3.27
CA GLU A 21 -12.57 10.28 2.10
C GLU A 21 -11.31 10.32 1.22
N LYS A 22 -10.15 10.47 1.85
CA LYS A 22 -8.87 10.47 1.15
C LYS A 22 -8.54 9.11 0.54
N CYS A 23 -8.91 8.02 1.22
CA CYS A 23 -8.75 6.68 0.66
C CYS A 23 -9.65 6.48 -0.57
N ILE A 24 -10.88 7.00 -0.55
CA ILE A 24 -11.82 6.92 -1.67
C ILE A 24 -11.33 7.75 -2.87
N GLU A 25 -10.76 8.93 -2.63
CA GLU A 25 -10.16 9.74 -3.70
C GLU A 25 -8.94 9.04 -4.33
N TRP A 26 -8.21 8.24 -3.55
CA TRP A 26 -6.95 7.62 -3.97
C TRP A 26 -7.12 6.25 -4.64
N ILE A 27 -8.25 5.57 -4.43
CA ILE A 27 -8.44 4.16 -4.84
C ILE A 27 -8.42 4.00 -6.37
N ASP A 28 -7.88 2.87 -6.85
CA ASP A 28 -7.94 2.47 -8.26
C ASP A 28 -8.87 1.24 -8.48
N ASP A 29 -9.20 0.90 -9.73
CA ASP A 29 -10.17 -0.18 -10.04
C ASP A 29 -9.71 -1.58 -9.56
N ASP A 30 -8.40 -1.78 -9.44
CA ASP A 30 -7.80 -3.03 -8.96
C ASP A 30 -7.54 -3.01 -7.45
N GLU A 31 -8.11 -2.05 -6.73
CA GLU A 31 -7.91 -1.81 -5.30
C GLU A 31 -9.22 -1.81 -4.53
N TRP A 32 -9.14 -2.21 -3.26
CA TRP A 32 -10.23 -2.18 -2.29
C TRP A 32 -9.82 -1.37 -1.05
N ILE A 33 -10.80 -0.72 -0.44
CA ILE A 33 -10.66 -0.11 0.89
C ILE A 33 -11.28 -1.07 1.89
N GLU A 34 -10.46 -1.58 2.80
CA GLU A 34 -10.89 -2.37 3.93
C GLU A 34 -11.24 -1.44 5.09
N VAL A 35 -12.52 -1.42 5.49
CA VAL A 35 -13.02 -0.58 6.58
C VAL A 35 -13.39 -1.49 7.75
N THR A 36 -12.78 -1.22 8.91
CA THR A 36 -13.18 -1.79 10.19
C THR A 36 -13.43 -0.67 11.19
N PRO A 37 -14.14 -0.91 12.31
CA PRO A 37 -14.44 0.14 13.29
C PRO A 37 -13.19 0.83 13.87
N LYS A 38 -12.02 0.19 13.80
CA LYS A 38 -10.76 0.71 14.36
C LYS A 38 -9.76 1.16 13.30
N SER A 39 -9.92 0.78 12.04
CA SER A 39 -8.90 1.01 11.03
C SER A 39 -9.46 1.04 9.61
N ILE A 40 -8.82 1.84 8.76
CA ILE A 40 -9.07 1.90 7.33
C ILE A 40 -7.75 1.55 6.62
N ARG A 41 -7.79 0.65 5.63
CA ARG A 41 -6.60 0.24 4.86
C ARG A 41 -6.92 0.16 3.37
N LEU A 42 -6.00 0.65 2.54
CA LEU A 42 -5.99 0.40 1.10
C LEU A 42 -5.26 -0.92 0.81
N ARG A 43 -5.83 -1.74 -0.06
CA ARG A 43 -5.24 -3.02 -0.49
C ARG A 43 -5.53 -3.29 -1.95
N LYS A 44 -4.69 -4.08 -2.61
CA LYS A 44 -5.03 -4.63 -3.92
C LYS A 44 -6.18 -5.63 -3.81
N LYS A 45 -7.02 -5.69 -4.83
CA LYS A 45 -8.06 -6.71 -5.04
C LYS A 45 -7.44 -8.11 -5.04
N ILE A 46 -6.36 -8.28 -5.80
CA ILE A 46 -5.55 -9.50 -5.82
C ILE A 46 -4.31 -9.28 -4.94
N LEU A 47 -4.22 -10.01 -3.83
CA LEU A 47 -3.08 -9.89 -2.89
C LEU A 47 -1.79 -10.49 -3.46
N ALA A 48 -1.92 -11.62 -4.16
CA ALA A 48 -0.79 -12.36 -4.68
C ALA A 48 -0.09 -11.55 -5.78
N ALA A 49 1.22 -11.28 -5.60
CA ALA A 49 1.98 -10.42 -6.51
C ALA A 49 2.12 -10.98 -7.92
N ASN A 50 2.35 -12.29 -8.02
CA ASN A 50 2.49 -13.04 -9.26
C ASN A 50 1.20 -13.09 -10.10
N SER A 51 0.04 -12.90 -9.47
CA SER A 51 -1.27 -12.95 -10.15
C SER A 51 -1.78 -11.58 -10.57
N ARG A 52 -1.03 -10.50 -10.29
CA ARG A 52 -1.39 -9.14 -10.71
C ARG A 52 -0.86 -8.86 -12.12
N SER A 53 -1.64 -8.19 -12.95
CA SER A 53 -1.12 -7.64 -14.20
C SER A 53 -0.11 -6.53 -13.87
N VAL A 54 1.09 -6.62 -14.45
CA VAL A 54 2.15 -5.61 -14.25
C VAL A 54 1.90 -4.39 -15.14
N ARG A 55 1.12 -4.57 -16.21
CA ARG A 55 0.78 -3.53 -17.19
C ARG A 55 -0.55 -2.88 -16.85
N LYS A 56 -0.54 -1.57 -16.59
CA LYS A 56 -1.75 -0.77 -16.38
C LYS A 56 -2.66 -0.68 -17.61
N ALA A 57 -2.16 -1.05 -18.79
CA ALA A 57 -2.82 -0.90 -20.09
C ALA A 57 -3.91 -1.96 -20.38
N ASP A 58 -3.93 -3.09 -19.67
CA ASP A 58 -4.95 -4.14 -19.87
C ASP A 58 -6.28 -3.85 -19.12
N ARG A 59 -6.47 -2.62 -18.62
CA ARG A 59 -7.76 -2.11 -18.12
C ARG A 59 -8.65 -1.74 -19.32
N VAL A 60 -9.41 -2.72 -19.81
CA VAL A 60 -10.61 -2.47 -20.63
C VAL A 60 -11.82 -2.44 -19.71
#